data_AF-A0A1Y3BAR5-F1
#
_entry.id   AF-A0A1Y3BAR5-F1
#
_cell.length_a   1.000
_cell.length_b   1.000
_cell.length_c   1.000
_cell.angle_alpha   90.00
_cell.angle_beta   90.00
_cell.angle_gamma   90.00
#
_symmetry.space_group_name_H-M   'P 1'
#
loop_
_entity.id
_entity.type
_entity.pdbx_description
1 polymer ?
#
loop_
_entity_poly.entity_id
_entity_poly.type
_entity_poly.pdbx_seq_one_letter_code
_entity_poly.pdbx_strand_id
1 'polypeptide(L)'
;MNMNDLVGTWEVPLYDKIHKIQFEHGTTTGRRVLWIDGEIVLRKEWMFKLVGSEPFEIKNPDGDQVLAKCEIVINACLGFTYEYILYVN
;
A
#
# COMPACT_ATOMS: atom_id res chain seq x y z
N MET A 1 1.47 -15.20 -9.32
CA MET A 1 0.45 -14.58 -8.43
C MET A 1 -0.34 -13.61 -9.27
N ASN A 2 -1.67 -13.74 -9.35
CA ASN A 2 -2.51 -12.83 -10.14
C ASN A 2 -2.87 -11.61 -9.29
N MET A 3 -2.14 -10.51 -9.49
CA MET A 3 -2.40 -9.21 -8.85
C MET A 3 -3.39 -8.40 -9.70
N ASN A 4 -4.61 -8.94 -9.88
CA ASN A 4 -5.58 -8.39 -10.84
C ASN A 4 -6.04 -6.96 -10.50
N ASP A 5 -5.94 -6.56 -9.22
CA ASP A 5 -6.36 -5.25 -8.72
C ASP A 5 -5.16 -4.35 -8.37
N LEU A 6 -3.97 -4.59 -8.93
CA LEU A 6 -2.76 -3.80 -8.64
C LEU A 6 -2.93 -2.38 -9.19
N VAL A 7 -2.93 -1.40 -8.28
CA VAL A 7 -3.17 0.02 -8.61
C VAL A 7 -1.95 0.91 -8.39
N GLY A 8 -0.96 0.43 -7.65
CA GLY A 8 0.25 1.20 -7.37
C GLY A 8 1.45 0.32 -7.07
N THR A 9 2.62 0.75 -7.54
CA THR A 9 3.92 0.20 -7.19
C THR A 9 4.88 1.36 -6.97
N TRP A 10 5.57 1.35 -5.84
CA TRP A 10 6.56 2.35 -5.48
C TRP A 10 7.87 1.66 -5.10
N GLU A 11 8.98 2.29 -5.46
CA GLU A 11 10.32 1.90 -5.01
C GLU A 11 10.80 2.97 -4.02
N VAL A 12 11.01 2.58 -2.77
CA VAL A 12 11.37 3.47 -1.67
C VAL A 12 12.81 3.17 -1.26
N PRO A 13 13.79 4.03 -1.64
CA PRO A 13 15.16 3.89 -1.18
C PRO A 13 15.25 4.30 0.30
N LEU A 14 15.57 3.34 1.17
CA LEU A 14 15.96 3.57 2.56
C LEU A 14 17.45 3.23 2.75
N TYR A 15 17.94 3.37 3.99
CA TYR A 15 19.37 3.20 4.26
C TYR A 15 19.87 1.76 4.09
N ASP A 16 18.99 0.76 4.23
CA ASP A 16 19.32 -0.66 4.13
C ASP A 16 19.23 -1.14 2.67
N LYS A 17 18.14 -0.80 1.98
CA LYS A 17 17.92 -1.15 0.56
C LYS A 17 16.79 -0.32 -0.06
N ILE A 18 16.53 -0.60 -1.33
CA ILE A 18 15.30 -0.16 -2.01
C ILE A 18 14.19 -1.15 -1.68
N HIS A 19 13.16 -0.69 -0.98
CA HIS A 19 11.96 -1.48 -0.69
C HIS A 19 10.92 -1.31 -1.79
N LYS A 20 10.32 -2.43 -2.22
CA LYS A 20 9.24 -2.41 -3.20
C LYS A 20 7.90 -2.48 -2.49
N ILE A 21 7.09 -1.45 -2.66
CA ILE A 21 5.75 -1.36 -2.09
C ILE A 21 4.73 -1.56 -3.20
N GLN A 22 3.78 -2.46 -2.99
CA GLN A 22 2.72 -2.72 -3.97
C GLN A 22 1.36 -2.66 -3.27
N PHE A 23 0.37 -2.08 -3.94
CA PHE A 23 -0.97 -1.93 -3.37
C PHE A 23 -2.03 -2.38 -4.36
N GLU A 24 -2.88 -3.29 -3.90
CA GLU A 24 -4.10 -3.71 -4.60
C GLU A 24 -5.32 -3.02 -4.00
N HIS A 25 -6.21 -2.54 -4.85
CA HIS A 25 -7.49 -1.95 -4.43
C HIS A 25 -8.64 -2.41 -5.34
N GLY A 26 -9.47 -3.31 -4.82
CA GLY A 26 -10.67 -3.78 -5.52
C GLY A 26 -11.82 -2.79 -5.35
N THR A 27 -12.15 -2.04 -6.40
CA THR A 27 -13.17 -0.97 -6.34
C THR A 27 -14.62 -1.48 -6.22
N THR A 28 -14.87 -2.76 -6.49
CA THR A 28 -16.20 -3.39 -6.28
C THR A 28 -16.42 -3.84 -4.83
N THR A 29 -15.36 -4.30 -4.15
CA THR A 29 -15.45 -4.89 -2.80
C THR A 29 -14.85 -4.00 -1.71
N GLY A 30 -14.10 -2.97 -2.10
CA GLY A 30 -13.21 -2.20 -1.22
C GLY A 30 -12.03 -3.01 -0.68
N ARG A 31 -11.70 -4.14 -1.31
CA ARG A 31 -10.55 -4.98 -0.91
C ARG A 31 -9.27 -4.16 -1.00
N ARG A 32 -8.43 -4.22 0.03
CA ARG A 32 -7.11 -3.58 0.07
C ARG A 32 -6.06 -4.58 0.46
N VAL A 33 -4.99 -4.68 -0.30
CA VAL A 33 -3.85 -5.52 0.07
C VAL A 33 -2.56 -4.74 -0.19
N LEU A 34 -1.67 -4.77 0.80
CA LEU A 34 -0.38 -4.09 0.77
C LEU A 34 0.72 -5.11 0.86
N TRP A 35 1.68 -5.03 -0.06
CA TRP A 35 2.90 -5.79 -0.02
C TRP A 35 4.10 -4.89 0.18
N ILE A 36 5.06 -5.40 0.95
CA ILE A 36 6.41 -4.85 1.06
C ILE A 36 7.37 -5.99 0.72
N ASP A 37 8.21 -5.79 -0.28
CA ASP A 37 9.21 -6.76 -0.74
C ASP A 37 8.65 -8.16 -1.07
N GLY A 38 7.39 -8.21 -1.51
CA GLY A 38 6.69 -9.45 -1.85
C GLY A 38 5.92 -10.10 -0.68
N GLU A 39 6.02 -9.57 0.53
CA GLU A 39 5.28 -10.06 1.70
C GLU A 39 4.03 -9.22 1.97
N ILE A 40 2.91 -9.88 2.28
CA ILE A 40 1.65 -9.21 2.63
C ILE A 40 1.76 -8.66 4.05
N VAL A 41 1.71 -7.34 4.19
CA VAL A 41 1.72 -6.67 5.50
C VAL A 41 0.35 -6.19 5.94
N LEU A 42 -0.58 -6.02 5.00
CA LEU A 42 -1.98 -5.67 5.28
C LEU A 42 -2.89 -6.34 4.24
N ARG A 43 -3.99 -6.94 4.71
CA ARG A 43 -5.03 -7.54 3.88
C ARG A 43 -6.40 -7.29 4.47
N LYS A 44 -7.24 -6.56 3.75
CA LYS A 44 -8.64 -6.32 4.06
C LYS A 44 -9.46 -6.82 2.89
N GLU A 45 -10.28 -7.86 3.12
CA GLU A 45 -11.02 -8.51 2.04
C GLU A 45 -12.25 -7.74 1.57
N TRP A 46 -12.79 -6.89 2.44
CA TRP A 46 -14.00 -6.13 2.15
C TRP A 46 -14.02 -4.83 2.93
N MET A 47 -14.38 -3.74 2.27
CA MET A 47 -14.62 -2.44 2.88
C MET A 47 -15.74 -1.72 2.14
N PHE A 48 -16.65 -1.07 2.88
CA PHE A 48 -17.69 -0.25 2.26
C PHE A 48 -17.13 1.05 1.66
N LYS A 49 -16.13 1.65 2.32
CA LYS A 49 -15.53 2.93 1.89
C LYS A 49 -14.32 2.68 1.00
N LEU A 50 -14.30 3.29 -0.18
CA LEU A 50 -13.21 3.15 -1.16
C LEU A 50 -12.08 4.18 -0.95
N VAL A 51 -12.39 5.38 -0.45
CA VAL A 51 -11.40 6.43 -0.15
C VAL A 51 -10.95 6.42 1.31
N GLY A 52 -9.83 7.06 1.62
CA GLY A 52 -9.27 7.14 2.96
C GLY A 52 -7.77 6.88 2.93
N SER A 53 -7.21 6.39 4.03
CA SER A 53 -5.78 6.08 4.10
C SER A 53 -5.49 4.76 4.79
N GLU A 54 -4.31 4.22 4.51
CA GLU A 54 -3.76 3.01 5.11
C GLU A 54 -2.36 3.33 5.66
N PRO A 55 -2.21 3.58 6.97
CA PRO A 55 -0.91 3.74 7.60
C PRO A 55 -0.22 2.38 7.77
N PHE A 56 1.09 2.35 7.58
CA PHE A 56 1.92 1.16 7.76
C PHE A 56 3.39 1.53 8.06
N GLU A 57 4.19 0.53 8.39
CA GLU A 57 5.60 0.70 8.72
C GLU A 57 6.45 -0.20 7.83
N ILE A 58 7.57 0.34 7.33
CA ILE A 58 8.64 -0.48 6.76
C ILE A 58 9.56 -0.83 7.93
N LYS A 59 9.81 -2.11 8.14
CA LYS A 59 10.63 -2.62 9.23
C LYS A 59 11.89 -3.27 8.68
N ASN A 60 12.93 -3.36 9.51
CA ASN A 60 14.13 -4.11 9.18
C ASN A 60 13.80 -5.61 8.99
N PRO A 61 14.68 -6.40 8.36
CA PRO A 61 14.44 -7.82 8.14
C PRO A 61 14.12 -8.62 9.42
N ASP A 62 14.68 -8.22 10.57
CA ASP A 62 14.42 -8.87 11.86
C ASP A 62 13.08 -8.45 12.50
N GLY A 63 12.41 -7.41 11.97
CA GLY A 63 11.10 -6.94 12.42
C GLY A 63 11.08 -6.06 13.69
N ASP A 64 12.24 -5.90 14.34
CA ASP A 64 12.37 -5.20 15.63
C ASP A 64 12.51 -3.67 15.50
N GLN A 65 12.95 -3.17 14.34
CA GLN A 65 13.20 -1.75 14.10
C GLN A 65 12.33 -1.22 12.96
N VAL A 66 11.67 -0.08 13.19
CA VAL A 66 10.97 0.67 12.14
C VAL A 66 11.97 1.52 11.37
N LEU A 67 12.07 1.27 10.07
CA LEU A 67 12.93 2.01 9.14
C LEU A 67 12.26 3.30 8.66
N ALA A 68 10.96 3.24 8.36
CA ALA A 68 10.17 4.38 7.90
C ALA A 68 8.69 4.19 8.24
N LYS A 69 8.01 5.31 8.53
CA LYS A 69 6.55 5.33 8.69
C LYS A 69 5.92 5.81 7.40
N CYS A 70 4.94 5.06 6.90
CA CYS A 70 4.34 5.29 5.61
C CYS A 70 2.81 5.37 5.69
N GLU A 71 2.21 6.02 4.70
CA GLU A 71 0.76 6.05 4.55
C GLU A 71 0.41 6.05 3.05
N ILE A 72 -0.47 5.13 2.63
CA ILE A 72 -1.10 5.19 1.31
C ILE A 72 -2.43 5.92 1.46
N VAL A 73 -2.58 7.03 0.76
CA VAL A 73 -3.82 7.81 0.68
C VAL A 73 -4.53 7.51 -0.63
N ILE A 74 -5.83 7.25 -0.55
CA ILE A 74 -6.73 6.97 -1.66
C ILE A 74 -7.71 8.13 -1.79
N ASN A 75 -7.55 8.91 -2.85
CA ASN A 75 -8.42 10.04 -3.18
C ASN A 75 -9.36 9.67 -4.33
N ALA A 76 -10.60 10.18 -4.30
CA ALA A 76 -11.48 10.11 -5.45
C ALA A 76 -11.14 11.24 -6.43
N CYS A 77 -11.12 10.89 -7.71
CA CYS A 77 -10.93 11.83 -8.81
C CYS A 77 -12.20 11.92 -9.66
N LEU A 78 -12.19 12.81 -10.66
CA LEU A 78 -13.27 12.90 -11.63
C LEU A 78 -13.40 11.60 -12.44
N GLY A 79 -14.64 11.28 -12.85
CA GLY A 79 -14.90 10.13 -13.72
C GLY A 79 -14.85 8.77 -13.01
N PHE A 80 -15.14 8.71 -11.70
CA PHE A 80 -15.13 7.46 -10.91
C PHE A 80 -13.76 6.77 -10.88
N THR A 81 -12.69 7.55 -10.95
CA THR A 81 -11.30 7.08 -10.83
C THR A 81 -10.74 7.43 -9.45
N TYR A 82 -9.60 6.83 -9.12
CA TYR A 82 -8.92 7.03 -7.83
C TYR A 82 -7.45 7.32 -8.05
N GLU A 83 -6.91 8.19 -7.20
CA GLU A 83 -5.49 8.46 -7.09
C GLU A 83 -4.94 7.81 -5.81
N TYR A 84 -3.72 7.28 -5.92
CA TYR A 84 -3.01 6.59 -4.84
C TYR A 84 -1.69 7.30 -4.60
N ILE A 85 -1.54 7.88 -3.40
CA ILE A 85 -0.36 8.63 -3.01
C ILE A 85 0.31 7.91 -1.85
N LEU A 86 1.60 7.59 -2.01
CA LEU A 86 2.42 7.08 -0.92
C LEU A 86 3.17 8.23 -0.26
N TYR A 87 2.96 8.40 1.03
CA TYR A 87 3.78 9.26 1.89
C TYR A 87 4.78 8.40 2.65
N VAL A 88 6.03 8.88 2.76
CA VAL A 88 7.14 8.22 3.46
C VAL A 88 7.82 9.26 4.35
N ASN A 89 7.99 8.95 5.65
CA ASN A 89 8.70 9.77 6.64
C ASN A 89 9.96 9.07 7.14
#